data_AF-A0A2T2UT37-F1
#
_entry.id   AF-A0A2T2UT37-F1
#
_cell.length_a   1.000
_cell.length_b   1.000
_cell.length_c   1.000
_cell.angle_alpha   90.00
_cell.angle_beta   90.00
_cell.angle_gamma   90.00
#
_symmetry.space_group_name_H-M   'P 1'
#
loop_
_entity.id
_entity.type
_entity.pdbx_description
1 polymer ?
#
loop_
_entity_poly.entity_id
_entity_poly.type
_entity_poly.pdbx_seq_one_letter_code
_entity_poly.pdbx_strand_id
1 'polypeptide(L)'
;MKWLKAALVGALGSFVMFFIMLIGIHVTGIAPFNTPPSAAFLKQFGLAVGPLPLIIHFGYGATWSIVLVALWGADTDLRAGLTLAGGLWLFMMLVYSPLIGWGVFGFGGTGHSLAPTDPLYLGSPVKYIVATFVLHLIYGSIIGGLNPMWIEVHSTNQASA
;
A
#
# COMPACT_ATOMS: atom_id res chain seq x y z
N MET A 1 -23.58 -6.44 3.80
CA MET A 1 -22.60 -6.66 2.70
C MET A 1 -21.53 -5.56 2.53
N LYS A 2 -21.61 -4.41 3.23
CA LYS A 2 -20.65 -3.30 3.06
C LYS A 2 -19.18 -3.67 3.29
N TRP A 3 -18.89 -4.53 4.27
CA TRP A 3 -17.53 -4.94 4.61
C TRP A 3 -16.86 -5.75 3.49
N LEU A 4 -17.62 -6.62 2.82
CA LEU A 4 -17.12 -7.38 1.67
C LEU A 4 -16.84 -6.45 0.48
N LYS A 5 -17.75 -5.49 0.20
CA LYS A 5 -17.52 -4.47 -0.83
C LYS A 5 -16.26 -3.66 -0.54
N ALA A 6 -16.09 -3.19 0.70
CA ALA A 6 -14.89 -2.46 1.12
C ALA A 6 -13.62 -3.29 0.94
N ALA A 7 -13.64 -4.56 1.33
CA ALA A 7 -12.52 -5.48 1.13
C ALA A 7 -12.16 -5.63 -0.35
N LEU A 8 -13.15 -5.81 -1.23
CA LEU A 8 -12.95 -5.95 -2.68
C LEU A 8 -12.38 -4.67 -3.30
N VAL A 9 -12.87 -3.49 -2.89
CA VAL A 9 -12.31 -2.19 -3.32
C VAL A 9 -10.85 -2.06 -2.89
N GLY A 10 -10.52 -2.47 -1.66
CA GLY A 10 -9.16 -2.46 -1.16
C GLY A 10 -8.24 -3.42 -1.89
N ALA A 11 -8.71 -4.63 -2.17
CA ALA A 11 -7.99 -5.61 -2.97
C ALA A 11 -7.74 -5.09 -4.40
N LEU A 12 -8.73 -4.45 -5.02
CA LEU A 12 -8.60 -3.83 -6.34
C LEU A 12 -7.56 -2.70 -6.33
N GLY A 13 -7.62 -1.78 -5.35
CA GLY A 13 -6.63 -0.72 -5.23
C GLY A 13 -5.22 -1.27 -5.05
N SER A 14 -5.08 -2.31 -4.23
CA SER A 14 -3.80 -3.00 -4.02
C SER A 14 -3.31 -3.72 -5.28
N PHE A 15 -4.22 -4.28 -6.08
CA PHE A 15 -3.93 -4.88 -7.40
C PHE A 15 -3.41 -3.87 -8.40
N VAL A 16 -4.08 -2.72 -8.55
CA VAL A 16 -3.60 -1.65 -9.44
C VAL A 16 -2.20 -1.20 -9.04
N MET A 17 -1.98 -0.96 -7.74
CA MET A 17 -0.68 -0.58 -7.21
C MET A 17 0.39 -1.65 -7.46
N PHE A 18 0.07 -2.92 -7.20
CA PHE A 18 0.98 -4.05 -7.42
C PHE A 18 1.36 -4.20 -8.89
N PHE A 19 0.39 -4.08 -9.78
CA PHE A 19 0.61 -4.18 -11.21
C PHE A 19 1.54 -3.07 -11.73
N ILE A 20 1.33 -1.82 -11.30
CA ILE A 20 2.23 -0.70 -11.65
C ILE A 20 3.65 -0.95 -11.14
N MET A 21 3.80 -1.47 -9.90
CA MET A 21 5.11 -1.83 -9.37
C MET A 21 5.79 -2.90 -10.21
N LEU A 22 5.08 -3.97 -10.61
CA LEU A 22 5.66 -5.03 -11.44
C LEU A 22 6.17 -4.50 -12.78
N ILE A 23 5.43 -3.57 -13.41
CA ILE A 23 5.89 -2.89 -14.62
C ILE A 23 7.18 -2.10 -14.32
N GLY A 24 7.18 -1.33 -13.22
CA GLY A 24 8.35 -0.55 -12.80
C GLY A 24 9.61 -1.38 -12.56
N ILE A 25 9.45 -2.57 -11.98
CA ILE A 25 10.54 -3.48 -11.64
C ILE A 25 10.99 -4.28 -12.87
N HIS A 26 10.06 -5.00 -13.51
CA HIS A 26 10.40 -6.06 -14.47
C HIS A 26 10.33 -5.63 -15.93
N VAL A 27 9.58 -4.58 -16.25
CA VAL A 27 9.38 -4.15 -17.65
C VAL A 27 10.25 -2.94 -17.96
N THR A 28 10.22 -1.91 -17.12
CA THR A 28 10.94 -0.65 -17.39
C THR A 28 12.26 -0.53 -16.63
N GLY A 29 12.44 -1.29 -15.54
CA GLY A 29 13.61 -1.19 -14.66
C GLY A 29 13.77 0.17 -13.97
N ILE A 30 12.73 1.01 -13.99
CA ILE A 30 12.77 2.35 -13.39
C ILE A 30 12.63 2.30 -11.86
N ALA A 31 12.08 1.21 -11.33
CA ALA A 31 11.89 1.03 -9.90
C ALA A 31 13.22 1.08 -9.16
N PRO A 32 13.29 1.75 -7.99
CA PRO A 32 14.52 1.86 -7.22
C PRO A 32 14.81 0.62 -6.37
N PHE A 33 13.96 -0.40 -6.41
CA PHE A 33 14.07 -1.66 -5.67
C PHE A 33 13.76 -2.84 -6.60
N ASN A 34 14.36 -3.99 -6.32
CA ASN A 34 14.19 -5.19 -7.13
C ASN A 34 12.98 -6.04 -6.71
N THR A 35 12.51 -5.86 -5.48
CA THR A 35 11.43 -6.65 -4.90
C THR A 35 10.36 -5.71 -4.34
N PRO A 36 9.05 -5.98 -4.55
CA PRO A 36 7.99 -5.21 -3.92
C PRO A 36 8.14 -5.14 -2.39
N PRO A 37 7.82 -4.00 -1.74
CA PRO A 37 8.08 -3.82 -0.29
C PRO A 37 7.48 -4.91 0.61
N SER A 38 6.27 -5.41 0.29
CA SER A 38 5.62 -6.50 1.03
C SER A 38 6.41 -7.82 0.94
N ALA A 39 6.96 -8.13 -0.22
CA ALA A 39 7.81 -9.29 -0.43
C ALA A 39 9.22 -9.09 0.17
N ALA A 40 9.78 -7.89 0.07
CA ALA A 40 11.08 -7.55 0.66
C ALA A 40 11.04 -7.67 2.19
N PHE A 41 9.96 -7.20 2.82
CA PHE A 41 9.71 -7.36 4.25
C PHE A 41 9.72 -8.83 4.65
N LEU A 42 8.90 -9.67 4.01
CA LEU A 42 8.86 -11.08 4.34
C LEU A 42 10.20 -11.78 4.09
N LYS A 43 10.91 -11.38 3.03
CA LYS A 43 12.21 -11.95 2.69
C LYS A 43 13.26 -11.67 3.75
N GLN A 44 13.26 -10.45 4.30
CA GLN A 44 14.14 -10.07 5.40
C GLN A 44 13.97 -10.97 6.65
N PHE A 45 12.76 -11.50 6.87
CA PHE A 45 12.47 -12.44 7.95
C PHE A 45 12.50 -13.93 7.53
N GLY A 46 12.91 -14.24 6.30
CA GLY A 46 12.93 -15.61 5.79
C GLY A 46 11.54 -16.22 5.53
N LEU A 47 10.49 -15.38 5.44
CA LEU A 47 9.09 -15.78 5.31
C LEU A 47 8.54 -15.60 3.89
N ALA A 48 9.35 -15.17 2.91
CA ALA A 48 8.91 -14.97 1.53
C ALA A 48 8.76 -16.30 0.77
N VAL A 49 7.83 -17.15 1.22
CA VAL A 49 7.56 -18.48 0.66
C VAL A 49 6.24 -18.50 -0.13
N GLY A 50 6.27 -19.10 -1.31
CA GLY A 50 5.08 -19.33 -2.14
C GLY A 50 4.23 -18.07 -2.37
N PRO A 51 2.89 -18.16 -2.28
CA PRO A 51 1.99 -17.03 -2.54
C PRO A 51 1.85 -16.06 -1.36
N LEU A 52 2.55 -16.30 -0.24
CA LEU A 52 2.36 -15.54 1.00
C LEU A 52 2.57 -14.02 0.82
N PRO A 53 3.59 -13.54 0.06
CA PRO A 53 3.73 -12.10 -0.20
C PRO A 53 2.51 -11.47 -0.88
N LEU A 54 1.90 -12.18 -1.84
CA LEU A 54 0.70 -11.69 -2.53
C LEU A 54 -0.50 -11.66 -1.59
N ILE A 55 -0.69 -12.72 -0.80
CA ILE A 55 -1.80 -12.80 0.18
C ILE A 55 -1.69 -11.65 1.19
N ILE A 56 -0.50 -11.39 1.70
CA ILE A 56 -0.27 -10.28 2.66
C ILE A 56 -0.50 -8.94 1.98
N HIS A 57 -0.01 -8.74 0.75
CA HIS A 57 -0.18 -7.48 0.02
C HIS A 57 -1.65 -7.14 -0.26
N PHE A 58 -2.42 -8.12 -0.74
CA PHE A 58 -3.85 -7.93 -1.01
C PHE A 58 -4.68 -7.89 0.26
N GLY A 59 -4.36 -8.73 1.24
CA GLY A 59 -5.00 -8.74 2.55
C GLY A 59 -4.83 -7.39 3.26
N TYR A 60 -3.62 -6.85 3.28
CA TYR A 60 -3.34 -5.54 3.86
C TYR A 60 -4.14 -4.43 3.14
N GLY A 61 -4.16 -4.44 1.81
CA GLY A 61 -4.96 -3.49 1.02
C GLY A 61 -6.47 -3.59 1.28
N ALA A 62 -7.00 -4.80 1.43
CA ALA A 62 -8.40 -5.04 1.81
C ALA A 62 -8.69 -4.53 3.23
N THR A 63 -7.82 -4.85 4.19
CA THR A 63 -7.92 -4.42 5.58
C THR A 63 -8.00 -2.91 5.69
N TRP A 64 -7.12 -2.16 5.03
CA TRP A 64 -7.13 -0.70 5.16
C TRP A 64 -8.30 -0.01 4.47
N SER A 65 -8.87 -0.62 3.42
CA SER A 65 -10.13 -0.15 2.85
C SER A 65 -11.30 -0.36 3.82
N ILE A 66 -11.33 -1.49 4.55
CA ILE A 66 -12.32 -1.69 5.62
C ILE A 66 -12.12 -0.66 6.74
N VAL A 67 -10.87 -0.43 7.15
CA VAL A 67 -10.54 0.55 8.20
C VAL A 67 -10.94 1.96 7.78
N LEU A 68 -10.72 2.36 6.53
CA LEU A 68 -11.19 3.64 5.99
C LEU A 68 -12.70 3.80 6.22
N VAL A 69 -13.49 2.83 5.77
CA VAL A 69 -14.95 2.85 5.91
C VAL A 69 -15.38 2.77 7.37
N ALA A 70 -14.62 2.09 8.24
CA ALA A 70 -14.90 2.03 9.66
C ALA A 70 -14.64 3.35 10.39
N LEU A 71 -13.60 4.09 9.99
CA LEU A 71 -13.20 5.36 10.60
C LEU A 71 -14.05 6.53 10.11
N TRP A 72 -14.37 6.59 8.82
CA TRP A 72 -15.12 7.71 8.22
C TRP A 72 -16.60 7.41 7.98
N GLY A 73 -17.01 6.15 7.89
CA GLY A 73 -18.41 5.79 7.70
C GLY A 73 -19.02 6.47 6.46
N ALA A 74 -20.07 7.26 6.68
CA ALA A 74 -20.76 8.01 5.62
C ALA A 74 -19.91 9.16 5.04
N ASP A 75 -18.94 9.65 5.81
CA ASP A 75 -18.04 10.73 5.40
C ASP A 75 -16.81 10.21 4.64
N THR A 76 -16.85 8.96 4.17
CA THR A 76 -15.78 8.41 3.34
C THR A 76 -15.76 9.12 2.00
N ASP A 77 -14.68 9.85 1.72
CA ASP A 77 -14.48 10.54 0.47
C ASP A 77 -13.03 10.42 -0.04
N LEU A 78 -12.72 11.12 -1.14
CA LEU A 78 -11.37 11.15 -1.70
C LEU A 78 -10.35 11.67 -0.69
N ARG A 79 -10.71 12.68 0.11
CA ARG A 79 -9.81 13.27 1.10
C ARG A 79 -9.49 12.27 2.21
N ALA A 80 -10.48 11.55 2.72
CA ALA A 80 -10.31 10.49 3.69
C ALA A 80 -9.39 9.38 3.16
N GLY A 81 -9.63 8.93 1.92
CA GLY A 81 -8.79 7.92 1.26
C GLY A 81 -7.33 8.35 1.10
N LEU A 82 -7.10 9.58 0.64
CA LEU A 82 -5.75 10.17 0.51
C LEU A 82 -5.08 10.38 1.87
N THR A 83 -5.82 10.81 2.88
CA THR A 83 -5.31 11.01 4.25
C THR A 83 -4.83 9.68 4.83
N LEU A 84 -5.65 8.63 4.72
CA LEU A 84 -5.27 7.30 5.17
C LEU A 84 -4.04 6.78 4.41
N ALA A 85 -4.04 6.90 3.08
CA ALA A 85 -2.92 6.46 2.26
C ALA A 85 -1.60 7.20 2.58
N GLY A 86 -1.67 8.50 2.86
CA GLY A 86 -0.52 9.27 3.32
C GLY A 86 0.01 8.77 4.67
N GLY A 87 -0.88 8.43 5.60
CA GLY A 87 -0.52 7.79 6.87
C GLY A 87 0.14 6.42 6.70
N LEU A 88 -0.39 5.58 5.82
CA LEU A 88 0.18 4.26 5.50
C LEU A 88 1.55 4.38 4.83
N TRP A 89 1.70 5.35 3.93
CA TRP A 89 2.98 5.64 3.32
C TRP A 89 4.01 6.09 4.36
N LEU A 90 3.66 7.00 5.27
CA LEU A 90 4.53 7.40 6.37
C LEU A 90 4.89 6.20 7.27
N PHE A 91 3.91 5.36 7.61
CA PHE A 91 4.16 4.13 8.35
C PHE A 91 5.15 3.22 7.61
N MET A 92 5.03 3.09 6.30
CA MET A 92 5.99 2.35 5.49
C MET A 92 7.40 2.96 5.52
N MET A 93 7.53 4.28 5.40
CA MET A 93 8.81 4.98 5.43
C MET A 93 9.52 4.87 6.78
N LEU A 94 8.76 4.89 7.87
CA LEU A 94 9.28 4.96 9.24
C LEU A 94 9.43 3.59 9.91
N VAL A 95 8.64 2.60 9.49
CA VAL A 95 8.60 1.28 10.15
C VAL A 95 9.05 0.19 9.20
N TYR A 96 8.36 -0.01 8.07
CA TYR A 96 8.70 -1.10 7.15
C TYR A 96 10.07 -0.91 6.49
N SER A 97 10.39 0.30 6.04
CA SER A 97 11.65 0.59 5.34
C SER A 97 12.88 0.28 6.21
N PRO A 98 12.96 0.75 7.48
CA PRO A 98 14.03 0.31 8.39
C PRO A 98 14.04 -1.19 8.64
N LEU A 99 12.87 -1.81 8.86
CA LEU A 99 12.78 -3.25 9.13
C LEU A 99 13.29 -4.10 7.97
N ILE A 100 13.07 -3.67 6.72
CA ILE A 100 13.60 -4.33 5.50
C ILE A 100 15.13 -4.19 5.40
N GLY A 101 15.72 -3.20 6.08
CA GLY A 101 17.14 -2.83 5.91
C GLY A 101 17.35 -1.71 4.89
N TRP A 102 16.28 -1.02 4.47
CA TRP A 102 16.35 0.15 3.58
C TRP A 102 16.59 1.47 4.33
N GLY A 103 16.30 1.49 5.63
CA GLY A 103 16.51 2.63 6.50
C GLY A 103 15.34 3.62 6.50
N VAL A 104 15.45 4.70 7.27
CA VAL A 104 14.35 5.66 7.47
C VAL A 104 14.17 6.50 6.20
N PHE A 105 12.96 6.52 5.63
CA PHE A 105 12.72 7.07 4.29
C PHE A 105 13.62 6.46 3.19
N GLY A 106 14.12 5.25 3.41
CA GLY A 106 15.07 4.61 2.51
C GLY A 106 16.50 5.16 2.61
N PHE A 107 16.87 5.90 3.66
CA PHE A 107 18.24 6.39 3.87
C PHE A 107 18.97 5.60 4.97
N GLY A 108 20.27 5.37 4.78
CA GLY A 108 21.17 4.80 5.79
C GLY A 108 21.00 3.30 6.04
N GLY A 109 20.16 2.61 5.26
CA GLY A 109 20.01 1.16 5.32
C GLY A 109 21.13 0.38 4.64
N THR A 110 21.31 -0.88 5.05
CA THR A 110 22.28 -1.80 4.42
C THR A 110 21.93 -2.14 2.97
N GLY A 111 20.66 -1.97 2.56
CA GLY A 111 20.19 -2.23 1.20
C GLY A 111 20.90 -1.45 0.09
N HIS A 112 21.51 -0.30 0.41
CA HIS A 112 22.30 0.50 -0.54
C HIS A 112 23.67 -0.11 -0.86
N SER A 113 24.18 -0.95 0.04
CA SER A 113 25.50 -1.58 -0.09
C SER A 113 25.42 -2.98 -0.71
N LEU A 114 24.21 -3.48 -0.97
CA LEU A 114 24.01 -4.79 -1.60
C LEU A 114 24.34 -4.71 -3.10
N ALA A 115 24.61 -5.87 -3.69
CA ALA A 115 24.76 -5.96 -5.14
C ALA A 115 23.48 -5.49 -5.83
N PRO A 116 23.54 -4.80 -6.99
CA PRO A 116 22.34 -4.34 -7.70
C PRO A 116 21.39 -5.46 -8.14
N THR A 117 21.85 -6.71 -8.15
CA THR A 117 21.03 -7.90 -8.43
C THR A 117 20.41 -8.52 -7.19
N ASP A 118 20.79 -8.06 -5.99
CA ASP A 118 20.25 -8.57 -4.74
C ASP A 118 18.76 -8.21 -4.64
N PRO A 119 17.88 -9.14 -4.28
CA PRO A 119 16.45 -8.88 -4.14
C PRO A 119 16.11 -7.78 -3.11
N LEU A 120 16.96 -7.55 -2.10
CA LEU A 120 16.77 -6.51 -1.09
C LEU A 120 17.50 -5.20 -1.42
N TYR A 121 18.15 -5.12 -2.59
CA TYR A 121 18.82 -3.90 -3.04
C TYR A 121 17.84 -2.72 -3.15
N LEU A 122 18.29 -1.57 -2.66
CA LEU A 122 17.66 -0.28 -2.84
C LEU A 122 18.67 0.68 -3.48
N GLY A 123 18.36 1.19 -4.66
CA GLY A 123 19.30 2.04 -5.41
C GLY A 123 19.19 3.53 -5.12
N SER A 124 17.98 4.08 -5.09
CA SER A 124 17.77 5.53 -4.92
C SER A 124 16.70 5.83 -3.88
N PRO A 125 17.06 6.42 -2.72
CA PRO A 125 16.10 6.84 -1.70
C PRO A 125 15.05 7.80 -2.25
N VAL A 126 15.47 8.80 -3.04
CA VAL A 126 14.56 9.81 -3.59
C VAL A 126 13.53 9.19 -4.52
N LYS A 127 13.97 8.31 -5.44
CA LYS A 127 13.02 7.59 -6.30
C LYS A 127 12.09 6.71 -5.48
N TYR A 128 12.58 6.09 -4.41
CA TYR A 128 11.78 5.23 -3.54
C TYR A 128 10.67 6.01 -2.84
N ILE A 129 11.01 7.13 -2.22
CA ILE A 129 10.05 8.05 -1.59
C ILE A 129 8.98 8.45 -2.59
N VAL A 130 9.37 8.99 -3.75
CA VAL A 130 8.43 9.52 -4.75
C VAL A 130 7.57 8.41 -5.36
N ALA A 131 8.19 7.33 -5.84
CA ALA A 131 7.46 6.25 -6.50
C ALA A 131 6.45 5.61 -5.54
N THR A 132 6.87 5.32 -4.31
CA THR A 132 5.95 4.71 -3.34
C THR A 132 4.89 5.67 -2.84
N PHE A 133 5.18 6.96 -2.72
CA PHE A 133 4.18 7.96 -2.39
C PHE A 133 3.09 8.02 -3.46
N VAL A 134 3.48 8.11 -4.73
CA VAL A 134 2.53 8.10 -5.86
C VAL A 134 1.66 6.84 -5.86
N LEU A 135 2.27 5.68 -5.65
CA LEU A 135 1.54 4.42 -5.55
C LEU A 135 0.50 4.41 -4.41
N HIS A 136 0.85 4.97 -3.26
CA HIS A 136 -0.11 5.12 -2.15
C HIS A 136 -1.21 6.12 -2.47
N LEU A 137 -0.91 7.24 -3.12
CA LEU A 137 -1.94 8.19 -3.56
C LEU A 137 -2.91 7.55 -4.56
N ILE A 138 -2.43 6.70 -5.47
CA ILE A 138 -3.28 5.93 -6.38
C ILE A 138 -4.19 5.00 -5.58
N TYR A 139 -3.63 4.23 -4.66
CA TYR A 139 -4.41 3.36 -3.77
C TYR A 139 -5.47 4.14 -2.98
N GLY A 140 -5.07 5.23 -2.32
CA GLY A 140 -5.94 6.13 -1.55
C GLY A 140 -7.06 6.72 -2.40
N SER A 141 -6.75 7.11 -3.64
CA SER A 141 -7.75 7.62 -4.60
C SER A 141 -8.79 6.57 -4.97
N ILE A 142 -8.35 5.33 -5.19
CA ILE A 142 -9.24 4.21 -5.52
C ILE A 142 -10.15 3.91 -4.33
N ILE A 143 -9.60 3.75 -3.13
CA ILE A 143 -10.42 3.41 -1.96
C ILE A 143 -11.32 4.59 -1.51
N GLY A 144 -10.84 5.83 -1.60
CA GLY A 144 -11.63 7.01 -1.25
C GLY A 144 -12.71 7.36 -2.28
N GLY A 145 -12.48 7.04 -3.55
CA GLY A 145 -13.45 7.26 -4.62
C GLY A 145 -14.47 6.13 -4.76
N LEU A 146 -14.02 4.87 -4.79
CA LEU A 146 -14.91 3.73 -5.08
C LEU A 146 -15.76 3.29 -3.89
N ASN A 147 -15.25 3.37 -2.66
CA ASN A 147 -16.04 3.00 -1.49
C ASN A 147 -17.35 3.78 -1.36
N PRO A 148 -17.38 5.13 -1.41
CA PRO A 148 -18.65 5.86 -1.30
C PRO A 148 -19.59 5.61 -2.48
N MET A 149 -19.05 5.34 -3.68
CA MET A 149 -19.89 5.04 -4.86
C MET A 149 -20.56 3.66 -4.77
N TRP A 150 -19.90 2.68 -4.15
CA TRP A 150 -20.38 1.29 -4.17
C TRP A 150 -20.98 0.81 -2.85
N ILE A 151 -20.62 1.46 -1.75
CA ILE A 151 -21.17 1.23 -0.42
C ILE A 151 -22.26 2.26 -0.18
N GLU A 152 -23.52 1.84 -0.30
CA GLU A 152 -24.66 2.60 0.20
C GLU A 152 -24.54 2.71 1.73
N VAL A 153 -23.88 3.76 2.20
CA VAL A 153 -23.92 4.12 3.61
C VAL A 153 -25.17 4.95 3.81
N HIS A 154 -26.29 4.30 4.09
CA HIS A 154 -27.49 5.04 4.53
C HIS A 154 -27.12 5.81 5.80
N SER A 155 -27.24 7.13 5.73
CA SER A 155 -27.24 7.99 6.92
C SER A 155 -28.48 7.61 7.74
N THR A 156 -28.29 6.88 8.83
CA THR A 156 -29.35 6.65 9.83
C THR A 156 -29.64 7.97 10.54
N ASN A 157 -30.35 8.88 9.89
CA ASN A 157 -30.81 10.15 10.45
C ASN A 157 -32.26 10.43 10.01
N GLN A 158 -33.15 9.44 10.09
CA GLN A 158 -34.61 9.63 10.10
C GLN A 158 -35.29 8.48 10.85
N ALA A 159 -35.17 8.46 12.18
CA ALA A 159 -36.03 7.64 13.04
C ALA A 159 -36.13 8.25 14.45
N SER A 160 -36.24 9.58 14.56
CA SER A 160 -36.67 10.27 15.78
C SER A 160 -37.10 11.70 15.43
N ALA A 161 -38.30 11.86 14.88
CA ALA A 161 -39.05 13.12 14.90
C ALA A 161 -40.54 12.78 14.73
#